data_AF-A0A0B7IEP0-F1
#
_entry.id   AF-A0A0B7IEP0-F1
#
_cell.length_a   1.000
_cell.length_b   1.000
_cell.length_c   1.000
_cell.angle_alpha   90.00
_cell.angle_beta   90.00
_cell.angle_gamma   90.00
#
_symmetry.space_group_name_H-M   'P 1'
#
loop_
_entity.id
_entity.type
_entity.pdbx_description
1 polymer ?
#
loop_
_entity_poly.entity_id
_entity_poly.type
_entity_poly.pdbx_seq_one_letter_code
_entity_poly.pdbx_strand_id
1 'polypeptide(L)' 'MSNYIEYDFVITPLGEACEILVAELAEFGFESFVDSENGILAYVQEKDWYPEIFRRYLYP' A
#
# COMPACT_ATOMS: atom_id res chain seq x y z
N MET A 1 3.38 -13.94 17.35
CA MET A 1 3.03 -14.11 15.92
C MET A 1 2.77 -12.72 15.39
N SER A 2 3.41 -12.36 14.28
CA SER A 2 3.18 -11.07 13.61
C SER A 2 2.18 -11.31 12.49
N ASN A 3 1.02 -10.67 12.55
CA ASN A 3 0.02 -10.72 11.50
C ASN A 3 0.21 -9.52 10.56
N TYR A 4 -0.05 -9.73 9.28
CA TYR A 4 0.00 -8.71 8.25
C TYR A 4 -1.37 -8.58 7.60
N ILE A 5 -1.71 -7.36 7.21
CA ILE A 5 -2.86 -7.04 6.38
C ILE A 5 -2.34 -6.78 4.97
N GLU A 6 -2.90 -7.49 4.00
CA GLU A 6 -2.60 -7.34 2.58
C GLU A 6 -3.62 -6.39 1.93
N TYR A 7 -3.11 -5.52 1.06
CA TYR A 7 -3.91 -4.71 0.16
C TYR A 7 -3.47 -4.96 -1.28
N ASP A 8 -4.44 -5.22 -2.17
CA ASP A 8 -4.22 -5.30 -3.61
C ASP A 8 -4.56 -3.96 -4.26
N PHE A 9 -3.52 -3.26 -4.71
CA PHE A 9 -3.65 -1.99 -5.40
C PHE A 9 -3.56 -2.21 -6.90
N VAL A 10 -4.69 -2.02 -7.57
CA VAL A 10 -4.76 -1.97 -9.03
C VAL A 10 -4.43 -0.56 -9.50
N ILE A 11 -3.39 -0.39 -10.30
CA ILE A 11 -2.90 0.92 -10.74
C ILE A 11 -2.51 0.91 -12.21
N THR A 12 -2.66 2.06 -12.89
CA THR A 12 -2.27 2.25 -14.29
C THR A 12 -1.81 3.69 -14.49
N PRO A 13 -0.68 3.95 -15.19
CA PRO A 13 0.18 2.97 -15.89
C PRO A 13 1.03 2.12 -14.94
N LEU A 14 1.35 0.88 -15.34
CA LEU A 14 2.33 0.06 -14.63
C LEU A 14 3.74 0.62 -14.83
N GLY A 15 4.64 0.37 -13.87
CA GLY A 15 6.00 0.92 -13.86
C GLY A 15 6.10 2.13 -12.95
N GLU A 16 6.30 3.32 -13.52
CA GLU A 16 6.55 4.56 -12.76
C GLU A 16 5.47 4.85 -11.70
N ALA A 17 4.19 4.60 -11.99
CA ALA A 17 3.13 4.84 -11.02
C ALA A 17 3.18 3.85 -9.83
N CYS A 18 3.63 2.61 -10.07
CA CYS A 18 3.86 1.65 -8.99
C CYS A 18 5.01 2.11 -8.09
N GLU A 19 6.11 2.62 -8.65
CA GLU A 19 7.25 3.12 -7.86
C GLU A 19 6.86 4.31 -6.98
N ILE A 20 6.07 5.24 -7.52
CA ILE A 20 5.53 6.37 -6.75
C ILE A 20 4.60 5.87 -5.65
N LEU A 21 3.69 4.94 -5.97
CA LEU A 21 2.77 4.38 -4.98
C LEU A 21 3.51 3.65 -3.85
N VAL A 22 4.57 2.91 -4.15
CA VAL A 22 5.42 2.26 -3.12
C VAL A 22 6.00 3.30 -2.18
N ALA A 23 6.54 4.40 -2.70
CA ALA A 23 7.11 5.46 -1.88
C ALA A 23 6.07 6.06 -0.93
N GLU A 24 4.86 6.36 -1.43
CA GLU A 24 3.77 6.88 -0.60
C GLU A 24 3.32 5.86 0.46
N LEU A 25 3.10 4.59 0.07
CA LEU A 25 2.66 3.54 0.99
C LEU A 25 3.69 3.26 2.09
N ALA A 26 4.99 3.40 1.80
CA ALA A 26 6.04 3.31 2.81
C ALA A 26 5.90 4.40 3.89
N GLU A 27 5.50 5.63 3.51
CA GLU A 27 5.19 6.69 4.49
C GLU A 27 3.93 6.37 5.33
N PHE A 28 3.01 5.57 4.80
CA PHE A 28 1.83 5.08 5.52
C PHE A 28 2.11 3.89 6.44
N GLY A 29 3.33 3.33 6.43
CA GLY A 29 3.72 2.21 7.29
C GLY A 29 3.61 0.83 6.63
N PHE A 30 3.44 0.76 5.31
CA PHE A 30 3.62 -0.48 4.57
C PHE A 30 5.10 -0.84 4.49
N GLU A 31 5.43 -2.12 4.66
CA GLU A 31 6.82 -2.58 4.81
C GLU A 31 7.24 -3.60 3.74
N SER A 32 6.28 -4.19 3.02
CA SER A 32 6.55 -5.18 1.99
C SER A 32 5.66 -4.96 0.78
N PHE A 33 6.24 -5.15 -0.40
CA PHE A 33 5.63 -4.85 -1.68
C PHE A 33 5.95 -5.97 -2.68
N VAL A 34 4.95 -6.45 -3.41
CA VAL A 34 5.09 -7.49 -4.43
C VAL A 34 4.36 -7.04 -5.68
N ASP A 35 5.06 -7.00 -6.81
CA ASP A 35 4.43 -6.68 -8.10
C ASP A 35 3.32 -7.68 -8.42
N SER A 36 2.17 -7.17 -8.86
CA SER A 36 1.06 -7.96 -9.38
C SER A 36 0.88 -7.71 -10.87
N GLU A 37 0.09 -8.54 -11.55
CA GLU A 37 -0.19 -8.35 -12.98
C GLU A 37 -0.82 -6.99 -13.30
N ASN A 38 -1.54 -6.39 -12.34
CA ASN A 38 -2.30 -5.15 -12.53
C ASN A 38 -1.91 -4.02 -11.57
N GLY A 39 -0.78 -4.17 -10.86
CA GLY A 39 -0.34 -3.17 -9.90
C GLY A 39 0.59 -3.76 -8.83
N ILE A 40 0.22 -3.62 -7.56
CA ILE A 40 1.08 -4.04 -6.45
C ILE A 40 0.28 -4.56 -5.25
N LEU A 41 0.78 -5.64 -4.64
CA LEU A 41 0.35 -6.11 -3.34
C LEU A 41 1.23 -5.45 -2.27
N ALA A 42 0.61 -4.79 -1.30
CA ALA A 42 1.33 -4.16 -0.20
C ALA A 42 0.87 -4.73 1.15
N TYR A 43 1.83 -4.88 2.05
CA TYR A 43 1.61 -5.46 3.37
C TYR A 43 1.97 -4.48 4.49
N VAL A 44 1.08 -4.35 5.47
CA VAL A 44 1.26 -3.57 6.69
C VAL A 44 1.06 -4.47 7.90
N GLN A 45 1.86 -4.28 8.96
CA GLN A 45 1.67 -5.05 10.19
C GLN A 45 0.34 -4.68 10.83
N GLU A 46 -0.43 -5.69 11.30
CA GLU A 46 -1.73 -5.47 11.96
C GLU A 46 -1.63 -4.48 13.13
N LYS A 47 -0.49 -4.45 13.82
CA LYS A 47 -0.23 -3.53 14.95
C LYS A 47 -0.04 -2.06 14.53
N ASP A 48 0.44 -1.83 13.30
CA ASP A 48 0.75 -0.51 12.75
C ASP A 48 -0.37 -0.04 11.81
N TRP A 49 -1.36 -0.90 11.54
CA TRP A 49 -2.55 -0.57 10.80
C TRP A 49 -3.52 0.26 11.65
N TYR A 50 -4.08 1.30 11.05
CA TYR A 50 -5.14 2.10 11.64
C TYR A 50 -6.20 2.44 10.59
N PRO A 51 -7.50 2.53 10.95
CA PRO A 51 -8.59 2.75 10.01
C PRO A 51 -8.46 4.03 9.17
N GLU A 52 -7.67 5.00 9.63
CA GLU A 52 -7.52 6.31 9.00
C GLU A 52 -6.29 6.46 8.10
N ILE A 53 -5.60 5.35 7.79
CA ILE A 53 -4.38 5.34 6.96
C ILE A 53 -4.58 6.02 5.59
N PHE A 54 -5.79 5.98 5.02
CA PHE A 54 -6.15 6.64 3.75
C PHE A 54 -7.01 7.90 3.90
N ARG A 55 -7.28 8.36 5.13
CA ARG A 55 -8.23 9.46 5.36
C ARG A 55 -7.84 10.75 4.64
N ARG A 56 -6.54 11.02 4.48
CA ARG A 56 -6.02 12.19 3.75
C ARG A 56 -6.43 12.22 2.28
N TYR A 57 -6.64 11.07 1.63
CA TYR A 57 -6.95 11.00 0.19
C TYR A 57 -8.42 10.71 -0.12
N LEU A 58 -9.21 10.29 0.87
CA LEU A 58 -10.63 9.94 0.68
C LEU A 58 -11.60 11.10 0.97
N TYR A 59 -11.13 12.24 1.47
CA TYR A 59 -11.94 13.45 1.66
C TYR A 59 -11.10 14.72 1.35
N PRO A 60 -11.29 15.35 0.17
CA PRO A 60 -10.75 16.67 -0.13
C PRO A 60 -11.43 17.78 0.68
#